data_AF-A0AAJ1H7J6-F1
#
_entry.id   AF-A0AAJ1H7J6-F1
#
_cell.length_a   1.000
_cell.length_b   1.000
_cell.length_c   1.000
_cell.angle_alpha   90.00
_cell.angle_beta   90.00
_cell.angle_gamma   90.00
#
_symmetry.space_group_name_H-M   'P 1'
#
loop_
_entity.id
_entity.type
_entity.pdbx_description
1 polymer ?
#
loop_
_entity_poly.entity_id
_entity_poly.type
_entity_poly.pdbx_seq_one_letter_code
_entity_poly.pdbx_strand_id
1 'polypeptide(L)' 'MAHRNDLTWRQDSDASWTAWADGRVLARITLQRQYELESEDGSVRGSHSALGSAQAQLEAWYQWETAVGDA' A
#
# COMPACT_ATOMS: atom_id res chain seq x y z
N MET A 1 -18.88 8.43 12.56
CA MET A 1 -18.79 8.01 11.15
C MET A 1 -17.31 7.88 10.86
N ALA A 2 -16.75 6.67 10.94
CA ALA A 2 -15.31 6.47 10.74
C ALA A 2 -14.95 6.99 9.36
N HIS A 3 -14.01 7.92 9.29
CA HIS A 3 -13.43 8.33 8.02
C HIS A 3 -12.73 7.09 7.48
N ARG A 4 -13.39 6.36 6.58
CA ARG A 4 -12.80 5.22 5.91
C ARG A 4 -11.79 5.84 4.97
N ASN A 5 -10.59 5.99 5.52
CA ASN A 5 -9.39 6.30 4.80
C ASN A 5 -9.22 5.14 3.82
N ASP A 6 -9.84 5.27 2.64
CA ASP A 6 -9.92 4.20 1.66
C ASP A 6 -8.62 4.23 0.84
N LEU A 7 -7.77 3.25 1.10
CA LEU A 7 -6.57 3.02 0.31
C LEU A 7 -6.99 2.60 -1.10
N THR A 8 -6.59 3.38 -2.10
CA THR A 8 -6.93 3.14 -3.50
C THR A 8 -5.69 2.71 -4.27
N TRP A 9 -5.77 1.57 -4.95
CA TRP A 9 -4.72 1.12 -5.85
C TRP A 9 -4.95 1.62 -7.26
N ARG A 10 -3.90 2.22 -7.84
CA ARG A 10 -3.86 2.59 -9.25
C ARG A 10 -2.74 1.83 -9.93
N GLN A 11 -3.04 1.23 -11.08
CA GLN A 11 -2.00 0.66 -11.94
C GLN A 11 -1.38 1.78 -12.79
N ASP A 12 -0.08 2.01 -12.64
CA ASP A 12 0.65 3.00 -13.45
C ASP A 12 1.27 2.36 -14.69
N SER A 13 1.58 1.05 -14.63
CA SER A 13 2.16 0.27 -15.73
C SER A 13 1.85 -1.22 -15.55
N ASP A 14 2.14 -2.06 -16.55
CA ASP A 14 1.93 -3.51 -16.47
C ASP A 14 2.66 -4.19 -15.30
N ALA A 15 3.74 -3.57 -14.82
CA ALA A 15 4.56 -4.05 -13.73
C ALA A 15 4.60 -3.10 -12.52
N SER A 16 3.71 -2.11 -12.43
CA SER A 16 3.75 -1.15 -11.32
C SER A 16 2.37 -0.66 -10.91
N TRP A 17 2.15 -0.62 -9.60
CA TRP A 17 0.93 -0.16 -8.95
C TRP A 17 1.29 0.80 -7.83
N THR A 18 0.58 1.90 -7.73
CA THR A 18 0.77 2.89 -6.67
C THR A 18 -0.48 2.92 -5.79
N ALA A 19 -0.28 2.84 -4.48
CA ALA A 19 -1.31 3.05 -3.48
C ALA A 19 -1.43 4.53 -3.15
N TRP A 20 -2.66 5.01 -3.16
CA TRP A 20 -3.03 6.38 -2.83
C TRP A 20 -3.96 6.38 -1.63
N ALA A 21 -3.75 7.32 -0.71
CA ALA A 21 -4.74 7.67 0.29
C ALA A 21 -4.73 9.17 0.54
N ASP A 22 -5.92 9.75 0.73
CA ASP A 22 -6.10 11.19 0.95
C ASP A 22 -5.35 12.08 -0.07
N GLY A 23 -5.34 11.67 -1.34
CA GLY A 23 -4.67 12.38 -2.43
C GLY A 23 -3.13 12.31 -2.41
N ARG A 24 -2.53 11.50 -1.53
CA ARG A 24 -1.07 11.29 -1.45
C ARG A 24 -0.71 9.86 -1.84
N VAL A 25 0.48 9.70 -2.40
CA VAL A 25 1.08 8.38 -2.60
C VAL A 25 1.55 7.86 -1.25
N LEU A 26 1.16 6.64 -0.92
CA LEU A 26 1.61 5.95 0.29
C LEU A 26 2.70 4.92 -0.01
N ALA A 27 2.52 4.17 -1.09
CA ALA A 27 3.43 3.09 -1.44
C ALA A 27 3.33 2.73 -2.91
N ARG A 28 4.32 1.97 -3.36
CA ARG A 28 4.37 1.38 -4.69
C ARG A 28 4.61 -0.12 -4.58
N ILE A 29 3.97 -0.86 -5.46
CA ILE A 29 4.30 -2.24 -5.78
C ILE A 29 4.96 -2.26 -7.16
N THR A 30 6.11 -2.91 -7.26
CA THR A 30 6.78 -3.14 -8.54
C THR A 30 6.96 -4.64 -8.76
N LEU A 31 6.54 -5.14 -9.92
CA LEU A 31 6.80 -6.51 -10.36
C LEU A 31 8.19 -6.56 -11.02
N GLN A 32 9.14 -7.17 -10.33
CA GLN A 32 10.46 -7.51 -10.86
C GLN A 32 10.53 -9.04 -11.00
N ARG A 33 11.21 -9.71 -10.07
CA ARG A 33 11.12 -11.17 -9.90
C ARG A 33 9.89 -11.58 -9.08
N GLN A 34 9.50 -10.72 -8.16
CA GLN A 34 8.36 -10.84 -7.26
C GLN A 34 7.67 -9.47 -7.17
N TYR A 35 6.51 -9.42 -6.53
CA TYR A 35 5.82 -8.18 -6.21
C TYR A 35 6.51 -7.55 -5.00
N GLU A 36 7.31 -6.53 -5.26
CA GLU A 36 8.03 -5.76 -4.25
C GLU A 36 7.17 -4.58 -3.81
N LEU A 37 6.72 -4.59 -2.57
CA LEU A 37 6.05 -3.48 -1.89
C LEU A 37 7.10 -2.60 -1.22
N GLU A 38 6.98 -1.29 -1.43
CA GLU A 38 7.77 -0.27 -0.73
C GLU A 38 6.92 0.97 -0.47
N SER A 39 6.84 1.42 0.77
CA SER A 39 6.22 2.70 1.12
C SER A 39 7.17 3.87 0.86
N GLU A 40 6.63 5.05 0.59
CA GLU A 40 7.42 6.25 0.28
C GLU A 40 8.36 6.66 1.44
N ASP A 41 7.94 6.38 2.67
CA ASP A 41 8.68 6.64 3.89
C ASP A 41 9.55 5.45 4.35
N GLY A 42 9.47 4.31 3.66
CA GLY A 42 10.21 3.08 3.98
C GLY A 42 9.68 2.31 5.21
N SER A 43 8.59 2.75 5.83
CA SER A 43 7.96 2.08 6.98
C SER A 43 7.42 0.69 6.66
N VAL A 44 6.98 0.47 5.41
CA VAL A 44 6.49 -0.83 4.94
C VAL A 44 7.28 -1.28 3.74
N ARG A 45 7.86 -2.47 3.84
CA ARG A 45 8.53 -3.12 2.72
C ARG A 45 8.28 -4.62 2.77
N GLY A 46 8.13 -5.25 1.60
CA GLY A 46 7.90 -6.69 1.51
C GLY A 46 8.03 -7.24 0.09
N SER A 47 8.43 -8.49 -0.02
CA SER A 47 8.54 -9.21 -1.30
C SER A 47 7.50 -10.33 -1.32
N HIS A 48 6.63 -10.35 -2.32
CA HIS A 48 5.49 -11.26 -2.38
C HIS A 48 5.39 -11.99 -3.71
N SER A 49 4.95 -13.24 -3.69
CA SER A 49 4.69 -14.02 -4.91
C SER A 49 3.43 -13.60 -5.65
N ALA A 50 2.52 -12.85 -5.01
CA ALA A 50 1.25 -12.40 -5.58
C ALA A 50 0.97 -10.92 -5.25
N LEU A 51 0.37 -10.20 -6.22
CA LEU A 51 -0.01 -8.79 -6.06
C LEU A 51 -0.92 -8.59 -4.85
N GLY A 52 -1.97 -9.41 -4.71
CA GLY A 52 -2.93 -9.29 -3.62
C GLY A 52 -2.31 -9.45 -2.23
N SER A 53 -1.23 -10.23 -2.09
CA SER A 53 -0.52 -10.37 -0.81
C SER A 53 0.23 -9.09 -0.45
N ALA A 54 0.87 -8.45 -1.43
CA ALA A 54 1.52 -7.16 -1.24
C ALA A 54 0.49 -6.07 -0.92
N GLN A 55 -0.65 -6.06 -1.61
CA GLN A 55 -1.73 -5.11 -1.33
C GLN A 55 -2.29 -5.28 0.09
N ALA A 56 -2.58 -6.52 0.50
CA ALA A 56 -3.11 -6.82 1.83
C ALA A 56 -2.14 -6.44 2.96
N GLN A 57 -0.81 -6.59 2.76
CA GLN A 57 0.17 -6.15 3.75
C GLN A 57 0.09 -4.64 3.98
N LEU A 58 0.02 -3.84 2.91
CA LEU A 58 -0.10 -2.39 3.04
C LEU A 58 -1.45 -1.98 3.65
N GLU A 59 -2.54 -2.63 3.24
CA GLU A 59 -3.88 -2.36 3.78
C GLU A 59 -3.95 -2.61 5.29
N ALA A 60 -3.37 -3.72 5.76
CA ALA A 60 -3.30 -4.03 7.18
C ALA A 60 -2.48 -3.00 7.97
N TRP A 61 -1.32 -2.59 7.43
CA TRP A 61 -0.51 -1.53 8.05
C TRP A 61 -1.25 -0.19 8.09
N TYR A 62 -1.91 0.20 7.00
CA TYR A 62 -2.63 1.46 6.92
C TYR A 62 -3.83 1.51 7.89
N GLN A 63 -4.54 0.40 8.04
CA GLN A 63 -5.60 0.27 9.04
C GLN A 63 -5.07 0.39 10.47
N TRP A 64 -3.89 -0.16 10.74
CA TRP A 64 -3.26 -0.03 12.06
C TRP A 64 -2.82 1.41 12.34
N GLU A 65 -2.13 2.07 11.40
CA GLU A 65 -1.68 3.47 11.53
C GLU A 65 -2.85 4.42 11.75
N THR A 66 -3.92 4.28 10.94
CA THR A 66 -5.13 5.10 11.09
C THR A 66 -5.83 4.85 12.43
N ALA A 67 -5.83 3.62 12.95
CA ALA A 67 -6.39 3.31 14.26
C ALA A 67 -5.56 3.88 15.43
N VAL A 68 -4.23 3.98 15.27
CA VAL A 68 -3.33 4.57 16.28
C VAL A 68 -3.35 6.10 16.24
N GLY A 69 -3.47 6.71 15.05
CA GLY A 69 -3.48 8.16 14.87
C GLY A 69 -4.77 8.87 15.30
N ASP A 70 -5.88 8.13 15.44
CA ASP A 70 -7.19 8.65 15.90
C ASP A 70 -7.38 8.54 17.44
N ALA A 71 -6.37 8.03 18.17
CA ALA A 71 -6.39 7.83 19.63
C ALA A 71 -5.70 8.97 20.40
#